data_AF-A0A442SNV4-F1
#
_entry.id   AF-A0A442SNV4-F1
#
_cell.length_a   1.000
_cell.length_b   1.000
_cell.length_c   1.000
_cell.angle_alpha   90.00
_cell.angle_beta   90.00
_cell.angle_gamma   90.00
#
_symmetry.space_group_name_H-M   'P 1'
#
loop_
_entity.id
_entity.type
_entity.pdbx_description
1 polymer ?
#
loop_
_entity_poly.entity_id
_entity_poly.type
_entity_poly.pdbx_seq_one_letter_code
_entity_poly.pdbx_strand_id
1 'polypeptide(L)'
;MSLLDFDILSRALTSAIRESPESDSTVQARELVRLYTGKKSADQNLVAALLHASRAQLDLEAIQGQSARQELTEYLHQLDACRPARAPWA
;
A
#
# COMPACT_ATOMS: atom_id res chain seq x y z
N MET A 1 2.70 17.13 -17.84
CA MET A 1 2.00 16.04 -17.14
C MET A 1 1.09 16.70 -16.13
N SER A 2 -0.20 16.35 -16.07
CA SER A 2 -1.08 16.94 -15.07
C SER A 2 -0.90 16.24 -13.72
N LEU A 3 -1.35 16.90 -12.64
CA LEU A 3 -1.36 16.29 -11.30
C LEU A 3 -2.25 15.04 -11.25
N LEU A 4 -3.36 15.04 -11.99
CA LEU A 4 -4.26 13.89 -12.07
C LEU A 4 -3.58 12.68 -12.72
N ASP A 5 -2.83 12.91 -13.80
CA ASP A 5 -2.08 11.84 -14.47
C ASP A 5 -1.04 11.21 -13.54
N PHE A 6 -0.36 12.04 -12.74
CA PHE A 6 0.60 11.54 -11.76
C PHE A 6 -0.06 10.67 -10.69
N ASP A 7 -1.22 11.09 -10.15
CA ASP A 7 -1.95 10.33 -9.14
C ASP A 7 -2.41 8.97 -9.69
N ILE A 8 -2.91 8.93 -10.94
CA ILE A 8 -3.29 7.69 -11.60
C ILE A 8 -2.08 6.74 -11.73
N LEU A 9 -0.94 7.26 -12.21
CA LEU A 9 0.29 6.45 -12.36
C LEU A 9 0.83 5.97 -11.01
N SER A 10 0.79 6.82 -9.97
CA SER A 10 1.21 6.46 -8.62
C SER A 10 0.36 5.32 -8.07
N ARG A 11 -0.97 5.42 -8.20
CA ARG A 11 -1.90 4.37 -7.75
C ARG A 11 -1.73 3.07 -8.53
N ALA A 12 -1.55 3.15 -9.85
CA ALA A 12 -1.30 1.98 -10.68
C ALA A 12 -0.02 1.25 -10.26
N LEU A 13 1.07 2.00 -10.01
CA LEU A 13 2.32 1.44 -9.52
C LEU A 13 2.16 0.82 -8.12
N THR A 14 1.52 1.53 -7.19
CA THR A 14 1.26 1.02 -5.84
C THR A 14 0.46 -0.27 -5.87
N SER A 15 -0.55 -0.36 -6.72
CA SER A 15 -1.34 -1.58 -6.91
C SER A 15 -0.48 -2.74 -7.45
N ALA A 16 0.37 -2.48 -8.44
CA ALA A 16 1.24 -3.49 -9.02
C ALA A 16 2.29 -4.02 -8.02
N ILE A 17 2.86 -3.13 -7.19
CA ILE A 17 3.79 -3.54 -6.11
C ILE A 17 3.07 -4.39 -5.06
N ARG A 18 1.80 -4.08 -4.74
CA ARG A 18 1.01 -4.88 -3.80
C ARG A 18 0.71 -6.28 -4.33
N GLU A 19 0.42 -6.39 -5.63
CA GLU A 19 0.08 -7.66 -6.28
C GLU A 19 1.31 -8.57 -6.41
N SER A 20 2.49 -7.99 -6.67
CA SER A 20 3.74 -8.72 -6.79
C SER A 20 4.89 -7.96 -6.09
N PRO A 21 5.05 -8.11 -4.76
CA PRO A 21 6.06 -7.39 -3.99
C PRO A 21 7.50 -7.80 -4.30
N GLU A 22 7.70 -9.00 -4.85
CA GLU A 22 8.99 -9.51 -5.35
C GLU A 22 9.41 -8.92 -6.70
N SER A 23 8.49 -8.26 -7.42
CA SER A 23 8.80 -7.62 -8.69
C SER A 23 9.70 -6.39 -8.52
N ASP A 24 10.54 -6.14 -9.53
CA ASP A 24 11.34 -4.92 -9.57
C ASP A 24 10.46 -3.69 -9.83
N SER A 25 10.09 -3.00 -8.75
CA SER A 25 9.32 -1.75 -8.77
C SER A 25 9.93 -0.68 -9.67
N THR A 26 11.27 -0.64 -9.83
CA THR A 26 11.94 0.32 -10.72
C THR A 26 11.69 0.00 -12.18
N VAL A 27 11.66 -1.29 -12.54
CA VAL A 27 11.29 -1.73 -13.90
C VAL A 27 9.84 -1.37 -14.19
N GLN A 28 8.92 -1.71 -13.28
CA GLN A 28 7.49 -1.39 -13.44
C GLN A 28 7.25 0.12 -13.58
N ALA A 29 7.88 0.94 -12.73
CA ALA A 29 7.77 2.40 -12.82
C ALA A 29 8.30 2.95 -14.15
N ARG A 30 9.42 2.41 -14.64
CA ARG A 30 9.99 2.78 -15.96
C ARG A 30 9.05 2.42 -17.10
N GLU A 31 8.45 1.26 -17.07
CA GLU A 31 7.50 0.81 -18.09
C GLU A 31 6.24 1.66 -18.09
N LEU A 32 5.66 1.93 -16.91
CA LEU A 32 4.52 2.85 -16.74
C LEU A 32 4.80 4.23 -17.35
N VAL A 33 5.96 4.82 -17.06
CA VAL A 33 6.35 6.12 -17.63
C VAL A 33 6.49 6.07 -19.15
N ARG A 34 7.07 5.00 -19.71
CA ARG A 34 7.20 4.86 -21.17
C ARG A 34 5.85 4.72 -21.84
N LEU A 35 4.98 3.86 -21.30
CA LEU A 35 3.63 3.63 -21.81
C LEU A 35 2.81 4.93 -21.80
N TYR A 36 2.85 5.67 -20.69
CA TYR A 36 2.10 6.91 -20.54
C TYR A 36 2.63 8.04 -21.45
N THR A 37 3.94 8.22 -21.52
CA THR A 37 4.54 9.31 -22.32
C THR A 37 4.63 8.99 -23.81
N GLY A 38 4.44 7.72 -24.20
CA GLY A 38 4.69 7.24 -25.56
C GLY A 38 6.16 7.32 -25.98
N LYS A 39 7.08 7.56 -25.04
CA LYS A 39 8.51 7.74 -25.32
C LYS A 39 9.27 6.43 -25.13
N LYS A 40 10.30 6.26 -25.97
CA LYS A 40 11.23 5.12 -25.87
C LYS A 40 12.06 5.14 -24.57
N SER A 41 12.39 6.34 -24.08
CA SER A 41 13.10 6.55 -22.82
C SER A 41 12.14 7.02 -21.72
N ALA A 42 12.35 6.51 -20.51
CA ALA A 42 11.64 6.99 -19.32
C ALA A 42 12.40 8.17 -18.73
N ASP A 43 11.68 9.25 -18.44
CA ASP A 43 12.20 10.37 -17.66
C ASP A 43 12.55 9.87 -16.24
N GLN A 44 13.84 9.97 -15.86
CA GLN A 44 14.30 9.43 -14.59
C GLN A 44 13.76 10.21 -13.38
N ASN A 45 13.50 11.50 -13.51
CA ASN A 45 12.93 12.30 -12.43
C ASN A 45 11.48 11.88 -12.19
N LEU A 46 10.73 11.62 -13.26
CA LEU A 46 9.37 11.12 -13.16
C LEU A 46 9.32 9.71 -12.56
N VAL A 47 10.22 8.82 -12.98
CA VAL A 47 10.35 7.48 -12.39
C VAL A 47 10.65 7.56 -10.89
N ALA A 48 11.61 8.40 -10.48
CA ALA A 48 11.94 8.59 -9.08
C ALA A 48 10.76 9.14 -8.27
N ALA A 49 10.04 10.12 -8.82
CA ALA A 49 8.85 10.67 -8.18
C ALA A 49 7.74 9.63 -7.99
N LEU A 50 7.49 8.77 -8.99
CA LEU A 50 6.51 7.69 -8.88
C LEU A 50 6.90 6.66 -7.82
N LEU A 51 8.16 6.24 -7.78
CA LEU A 51 8.66 5.32 -6.77
C LEU A 51 8.50 5.90 -5.36
N HIS A 52 8.85 7.18 -5.17
CA HIS A 52 8.73 7.85 -3.88
C HIS A 52 7.26 7.98 -3.46
N ALA A 53 6.38 8.41 -4.36
CA ALA A 53 4.95 8.54 -4.08
C ALA A 53 4.32 7.19 -3.74
N SER A 54 4.65 6.16 -4.51
CA SER A 54 4.15 4.80 -4.28
C SER A 54 4.63 4.24 -2.95
N ARG A 55 5.91 4.43 -2.60
CA ARG A 55 6.45 4.00 -1.31
C ARG A 55 5.76 4.69 -0.14
N ALA A 56 5.59 6.01 -0.23
CA ALA A 56 4.88 6.78 0.79
C ALA A 56 3.43 6.31 0.97
N GLN A 57 2.74 5.93 -0.11
CA GLN A 57 1.38 5.35 -0.04
C GLN A 57 1.38 4.01 0.69
N LEU A 58 2.32 3.11 0.37
CA LEU A 58 2.44 1.82 1.05
C LEU A 58 2.78 1.97 2.54
N ASP A 59 3.67 2.89 2.87
CA ASP A 59 4.06 3.15 4.26
C ASP A 59 2.87 3.69 5.07
N LEU A 60 2.05 4.58 4.48
CA LEU A 60 0.80 5.05 5.11
C LEU A 60 -0.21 3.92 5.31
N GLU A 61 -0.41 3.06 4.31
CA GLU A 61 -1.27 1.87 4.44
C GLU A 61 -0.78 0.92 5.55
N ALA A 62 0.54 0.73 5.66
CA ALA A 62 1.14 -0.10 6.71
C ALA A 62 0.91 0.48 8.12
N ILE A 63 1.09 1.79 8.29
CA ILE A 63 0.83 2.48 9.56
C ILE A 63 -0.64 2.33 9.95
N GLN A 64 -1.56 2.60 9.02
CA GLN A 64 -3.00 2.49 9.26
C GLN A 64 -3.40 1.04 9.59
N GLY A 65 -2.83 0.06 8.88
CA GLY A 65 -3.07 -1.36 9.15
C GLY A 65 -2.56 -1.79 10.53
N GLN A 66 -1.44 -1.24 11.00
CA GLN A 66 -0.92 -1.51 12.35
C GLN A 66 -1.83 -0.93 13.43
N SER A 67 -2.29 0.31 13.29
CA SER A 67 -3.24 0.92 14.22
C SER A 67 -4.55 0.12 14.28
N ALA A 68 -5.13 -0.21 13.12
CA ALA A 68 -6.36 -1.02 13.06
C ALA A 68 -6.19 -2.39 13.73
N ARG A 69 -5.02 -3.02 13.59
CA ARG A 69 -4.71 -4.30 14.23
C ARG A 69 -4.59 -4.18 15.75
N GLN A 70 -4.03 -3.09 16.26
CA GLN A 70 -3.95 -2.83 17.70
C GLN A 70 -5.34 -2.65 18.31
N GLU A 71 -6.18 -1.82 17.71
CA GLU A 71 -7.56 -1.60 18.15
C GLU A 71 -8.37 -2.91 18.18
N LEU A 72 -8.23 -3.72 17.13
CA LEU A 72 -8.93 -5.02 17.06
C LEU A 72 -8.42 -6.01 18.12
N THR A 73 -7.12 -5.97 18.44
CA THR A 73 -6.52 -6.80 19.49
C THR A 73 -7.04 -6.40 20.87
N GLU A 74 -7.14 -5.10 21.14
CA GLU A 74 -7.67 -4.56 22.39
C GLU A 74 -9.15 -4.91 22.58
N TYR A 75 -9.94 -4.80 21.50
CA TYR A 75 -11.34 -5.22 21.49
C TYR A 75 -11.51 -6.73 21.79
N LEU A 76 -10.69 -7.59 21.17
CA LEU A 76 -10.69 -9.03 21.44
C LEU A 76 -10.35 -9.35 22.89
N HIS A 77 -9.34 -8.68 23.46
CA HIS A 77 -8.99 -8.83 24.88
C HIS A 77 -10.14 -8.42 25.81
N GLN A 78 -10.85 -7.34 25.46
CA GLN A 78 -12.00 -6.88 26.24
C GLN A 78 -13.17 -7.88 26.17
N LEU A 79 -13.43 -8.47 25.00
CA LEU A 79 -14.41 -9.54 24.85
C LEU A 79 -14.05 -10.78 25.67
N ASP A 80 -12.78 -11.19 25.68
CA ASP A 80 -12.31 -12.32 26.50
C ASP A 80 -12.43 -12.01 28.00
N ALA A 81 -12.13 -10.79 28.43
CA ALA A 81 -12.29 -10.36 29.82
C ALA A 81 -13.76 -10.31 30.26
N CYS A 82 -14.68 -9.99 29.34
CA CYS A 82 -16.12 -10.02 29.57
C CYS A 82 -16.76 -11.40 29.38
N ARG A 83 -15.98 -12.42 28.97
CA ARG A 83 -16.50 -13.78 28.77
C ARG A 83 -16.96 -14.35 30.11
N PRO A 84 -18.24 -14.74 30.27
CA PRO A 84 -18.69 -15.34 31.52
C PRO A 84 -17.90 -16.62 31.79
N ALA A 85 -17.36 -16.76 33.00
CA ALA A 85 -16.77 -18.00 33.45
C ALA A 85 -17.79 -19.12 33.23
N ARG A 86 -17.40 -20.19 32.53
CA ARG A 86 -18.27 -21.39 32.40
C ARG A 86 -18.66 -21.81 33.81
N ALA A 87 -19.96 -21.74 34.11
CA ALA A 87 -20.51 -22.23 35.35
C ALA A 87 -20.09 -23.71 35.52
N PRO A 88 -19.49 -24.12 36.65
CA PRO A 88 -18.91 -25.46 36.78
C PRO A 88 -19.91 -26.62 36.93
N TRP A 89 -21.20 -26.46 36.61
CA TRP A 89 -22.19 -27.50 36.88
C TRP A 89 -23.42 -27.40 35.95
N ALA A 90 -23.49 -28.34 35.01
CA ALA A 90 -24.72 -28.86 34.41
C ALA A 90 -24.52 -30.35 34.15
#